data_AF-A0A9E9IYM5-F1
#
_entry.id   AF-A0A9E9IYM5-F1
#
_cell.length_a   1.000
_cell.length_b   1.000
_cell.length_c   1.000
_cell.angle_alpha   90.00
_cell.angle_beta   90.00
_cell.angle_gamma   90.00
#
_symmetry.space_group_name_H-M   'P 1'
#
loop_
_entity.id
_entity.type
_entity.pdbx_description
1 polymer ?
#
loop_
_entity_poly.entity_id
_entity_poly.type
_entity_poly.pdbx_seq_one_letter_code
_entity_poly.pdbx_strand_id
1 'polypeptide(L)'
;MSFSMISMIVGLTKLLSSNSMIAVLMSLELMLISSILLLITKTWVIVNLHFMTTLLVLGVIEGVLGLSLVTLMVSNSSMSVMGITSTFI
;
A
#
# COMPACT_ATOMS: atom_id res chain seq x y z
N MET A 1 -13.05 10.88 17.96
CA MET A 1 -12.26 10.06 17.01
C MET A 1 -10.89 10.70 16.87
N SER A 2 -9.81 9.95 17.01
CA SER A 2 -8.45 10.46 16.77
C SER A 2 -8.19 10.63 15.27
N PHE A 3 -7.24 11.51 14.92
CA PHE A 3 -6.78 11.70 13.54
C PHE A 3 -6.32 10.38 12.88
N SER A 4 -5.74 9.46 13.66
CA SER A 4 -5.38 8.11 13.21
C SER A 4 -6.58 7.25 12.81
N MET A 5 -7.71 7.34 13.52
CA MET A 5 -8.93 6.60 13.16
C MET A 5 -9.56 7.14 11.86
N ILE A 6 -9.53 8.45 11.67
CA ILE A 6 -10.05 9.09 10.46
C ILE A 6 -9.21 8.69 9.24
N SER A 7 -7.87 8.76 9.35
CA SER A 7 -6.98 8.34 8.27
C SER A 7 -7.12 6.85 7.94
N MET A 8 -7.34 5.98 8.93
CA MET A 8 -7.59 4.55 8.68
C MET A 8 -8.88 4.31 7.89
N ILE A 9 -9.96 5.05 8.20
CA ILE A 9 -11.23 4.97 7.46
C ILE A 9 -11.07 5.51 6.03
N VAL A 10 -10.34 6.62 5.85
CA VAL A 10 -10.03 7.18 4.53
C VAL A 10 -9.20 6.18 3.70
N GLY A 11 -8.22 5.53 4.31
CA GLY A 11 -7.44 4.47 3.65
C GLY A 11 -8.32 3.31 3.20
N LEU A 12 -9.17 2.79 4.09
CA LEU A 12 -10.07 1.69 3.79
C LEU A 12 -11.08 2.03 2.68
N THR A 13 -11.70 3.20 2.74
CA THR A 13 -12.64 3.64 1.71
C THR A 13 -11.97 3.83 0.36
N LYS A 14 -10.72 4.32 0.35
CA LYS A 14 -9.97 4.47 -0.90
C LYS A 14 -9.56 3.13 -1.50
N LEU A 15 -9.14 2.18 -0.66
CA LEU A 15 -8.81 0.81 -1.05
C LEU A 15 -9.99 0.12 -1.77
N LEU A 16 -11.20 0.26 -1.22
CA LEU A 16 -12.40 -0.39 -1.76
C LEU A 16 -12.95 0.31 -3.02
N SER A 17 -12.62 1.57 -3.24
CA SER A 17 -13.15 2.37 -4.37
C SER A 17 -12.15 2.56 -5.52
N SER A 18 -10.88 2.21 -5.32
CA SER A 18 -9.85 2.46 -6.32
C SER A 18 -9.73 1.33 -7.34
N ASN A 19 -9.81 1.70 -8.63
CA ASN A 19 -9.57 0.78 -9.74
C ASN A 19 -8.09 0.74 -10.18
N SER A 20 -7.25 1.65 -9.69
CA SER A 20 -5.82 1.67 -10.01
C SER A 20 -5.01 0.95 -8.92
N MET A 21 -4.19 -0.02 -9.32
CA MET A 21 -3.32 -0.78 -8.40
C MET A 21 -2.42 0.14 -7.56
N ILE A 22 -1.95 1.25 -8.15
CA ILE A 22 -1.15 2.26 -7.44
C ILE A 22 -1.97 2.91 -6.30
N ALA A 23 -3.23 3.25 -6.53
CA ALA A 23 -4.06 3.86 -5.48
C ALA A 23 -4.39 2.84 -4.37
N VAL A 24 -4.55 1.56 -4.72
CA VAL A 24 -4.69 0.48 -3.73
C VAL A 24 -3.45 0.41 -2.85
N LEU A 25 -2.25 0.37 -3.44
CA LEU A 25 -0.99 0.33 -2.67
C LEU A 25 -0.81 1.56 -1.78
N MET A 26 -1.09 2.76 -2.29
CA MET A 26 -1.03 3.99 -1.49
C MET A 26 -2.03 3.97 -0.33
N SER A 27 -3.20 3.34 -0.51
CA SER A 27 -4.20 3.22 0.54
C SER A 27 -3.80 2.21 1.63
N LEU A 28 -3.10 1.13 1.27
CA LEU A 28 -2.53 0.17 2.23
C LEU A 28 -1.43 0.84 3.08
N GLU A 29 -0.53 1.59 2.46
CA GLU A 29 0.50 2.36 3.16
C GLU A 29 -0.11 3.39 4.12
N LEU A 30 -1.16 4.09 3.69
CA LEU A 30 -1.88 5.03 4.56
C LEU A 30 -2.49 4.31 5.78
N MET A 31 -3.04 3.11 5.59
CA MET A 31 -3.58 2.30 6.69
C MET A 31 -2.47 1.86 7.66
N LEU A 32 -1.32 1.40 7.15
CA LEU A 32 -0.17 1.03 7.99
C LEU A 32 0.35 2.21 8.81
N ILE A 33 0.57 3.37 8.18
CA ILE A 33 1.02 4.58 8.88
C ILE A 33 0.01 5.00 9.95
N SER A 34 -1.29 4.96 9.64
CA SER A 34 -2.35 5.31 10.61
C SER A 34 -2.36 4.36 11.81
N SER A 35 -2.07 3.07 11.61
CA SER A 35 -1.98 2.07 12.67
C SER A 35 -0.78 2.29 13.59
N ILE A 36 0.37 2.66 13.03
CA ILE A 36 1.58 3.04 13.76
C ILE A 36 1.31 4.30 14.57
N LEU A 37 0.70 5.32 13.95
CA LEU A 37 0.36 6.58 14.63
C LEU A 37 -0.58 6.34 15.82
N LEU A 38 -1.58 5.46 15.65
CA LEU A 38 -2.48 5.07 16.74
C LEU A 38 -1.73 4.40 17.89
N LEU A 39 -0.74 3.58 17.59
CA LEU A 39 0.01 2.87 18.63
C LEU A 39 1.02 3.78 19.34
N ILE A 40 1.62 4.75 18.63
CA ILE A 40 2.48 5.80 19.21
C ILE A 40 1.70 6.67 20.20
N THR A 41 0.42 6.99 19.91
CA THR A 41 -0.39 7.80 20.83
C THR A 41 -0.72 7.10 22.16
N LYS A 42 -0.46 5.80 22.29
CA LYS A 42 -0.63 5.07 23.55
C LYS A 42 0.69 5.03 24.31
N THR A 43 0.67 5.27 25.62
CA THR A 43 1.84 5.25 26.53
C THR A 43 2.65 3.95 26.54
N TRP A 44 2.16 2.91 25.86
CA TRP A 44 2.75 1.59 25.73
C TRP A 44 3.82 1.50 24.63
N VAL A 45 4.24 2.63 24.04
CA VAL A 45 5.24 2.67 22.96
C VAL A 45 6.52 1.89 23.32
N ILE A 46 7.00 2.03 24.56
CA ILE A 46 8.25 1.36 25.00
C ILE A 46 8.08 -0.16 25.06
N VAL A 47 6.90 -0.64 25.51
CA VAL A 47 6.59 -2.08 25.59
C VAL A 47 6.38 -2.67 24.19
N ASN A 48 5.85 -1.86 23.26
CA ASN A 48 5.48 -2.29 21.91
C ASN A 48 6.47 -1.83 20.84
N LEU A 49 7.68 -1.40 21.23
CA LEU A 49 8.67 -0.89 20.27
C LEU A 49 9.08 -1.97 19.27
N HIS A 50 9.25 -3.21 19.74
CA HIS A 50 9.50 -4.35 18.86
C HIS A 50 8.38 -4.54 17.84
N PHE A 51 7.12 -4.49 18.29
CA PHE A 51 5.95 -4.62 17.41
C PHE A 51 5.87 -3.50 16.36
N MET A 52 6.21 -2.25 16.74
CA MET A 52 6.28 -1.12 15.81
C MET A 52 7.36 -1.33 14.75
N THR A 53 8.56 -1.77 15.15
CA THR A 53 9.64 -2.03 14.20
C THR A 53 9.29 -3.15 13.23
N THR A 54 8.62 -4.21 13.69
CA THR A 54 8.18 -5.31 12.80
C THR A 54 7.10 -4.85 11.83
N LEU A 55 6.16 -3.99 12.26
CA LEU A 55 5.14 -3.41 11.38
C LEU A 55 5.77 -2.53 10.30
N LEU A 56 6.78 -1.74 10.65
CA LEU A 56 7.48 -0.88 9.69
C LEU A 56 8.24 -1.72 8.66
N VAL A 57 8.96 -2.76 9.09
CA VAL A 57 9.63 -3.69 8.17
C VAL A 57 8.63 -4.38 7.25
N LEU A 58 7.48 -4.81 7.78
CA LEU A 58 6.43 -5.43 6.99
C LEU A 58 5.86 -4.46 5.94
N GLY A 59 5.65 -3.19 6.29
CA GLY A 59 5.23 -2.16 5.34
C GLY A 59 6.24 -1.94 4.21
N VAL A 60 7.53 -1.86 4.53
CA VAL A 60 8.58 -1.74 3.50
C VAL A 60 8.58 -2.95 2.55
N ILE A 61 8.46 -4.16 3.09
CA ILE A 61 8.41 -5.40 2.28
C ILE A 61 7.16 -5.38 1.39
N GLU A 62 6.00 -5.03 1.93
CA GLU A 62 4.75 -4.91 1.19
C GLU A 62 4.89 -3.89 0.05
N GLY A 63 5.42 -2.71 0.32
CA GLY A 63 5.61 -1.66 -0.68
C GLY A 63 6.52 -2.09 -1.83
N VAL A 64 7.62 -2.78 -1.53
CA VAL A 64 8.53 -3.33 -2.57
C VAL A 64 7.83 -4.39 -3.41
N LEU A 65 7.12 -5.33 -2.79
CA LEU A 65 6.38 -6.37 -3.50
C LEU A 65 5.26 -5.78 -4.36
N GLY A 66 4.51 -4.82 -3.80
CA GLY A 66 3.44 -4.11 -4.50
C GLY A 66 3.94 -3.39 -5.74
N LEU A 67 5.03 -2.61 -5.62
CA LEU A 67 5.64 -1.92 -6.76
C LEU A 67 6.20 -2.89 -7.80
N SER A 68 6.80 -4.01 -7.39
CA SER A 68 7.28 -5.03 -8.32
C SER A 68 6.14 -5.69 -9.12
N LEU A 69 4.96 -5.80 -8.51
CA LEU A 69 3.77 -6.31 -9.18
C LEU A 69 3.23 -5.29 -10.19
N VAL A 70 3.26 -3.99 -9.83
CA VAL A 70 2.89 -2.91 -10.74
C VAL A 70 3.81 -2.87 -11.95
N THR A 71 5.13 -2.98 -11.78
CA THR A 71 6.07 -2.98 -12.91
C THR A 71 5.84 -4.18 -13.83
N LEU A 72 5.54 -5.34 -13.28
CA LEU A 72 5.19 -6.55 -14.05
C LEU A 72 3.86 -6.41 -14.81
N MET A 73 2.86 -5.77 -14.23
CA MET A 73 1.60 -5.48 -14.93
C MET A 73 1.81 -4.48 -16.09
N VAL A 74 2.65 -3.47 -15.87
CA VAL A 74 2.96 -2.47 -16.90
C VAL A 74 3.76 -3.10 -18.04
N SER A 75 4.77 -3.95 -17.75
CA SER A 75 5.53 -4.63 -18.80
C SER A 75 4.68 -5.64 -19.59
N ASN A 76 3.74 -6.33 -18.93
CA ASN A 76 2.82 -7.25 -19.63
C ASN A 76 1.82 -6.51 -20.52
N SER A 77 1.33 -5.34 -20.09
CA SER A 77 0.39 -4.54 -20.90
C SER A 77 1.07 -3.86 -22.10
N SER A 78 2.34 -3.45 -22.00
CA SER A 78 3.08 -2.94 -23.16
C SER A 78 3.42 -4.05 -24.16
N MET A 79 3.75 -5.26 -23.69
CA MET A 79 4.00 -6.43 -24.54
C MET A 79 2.76 -6.86 -25.34
N SER A 80 1.55 -6.81 -24.74
CA SER A 80 0.32 -7.18 -25.45
C SER A 80 -0.04 -6.19 -26.56
N VAL A 81 0.14 -4.88 -26.33
CA VAL A 81 -0.09 -3.84 -27.35
C VAL A 81 0.90 -3.96 -28.51
N MET A 82 2.16 -4.29 -28.22
CA MET A 82 3.18 -4.48 -29.26
C MET A 82 2.95 -5.77 -30.07
N GLY A 83 2.48 -6.84 -29.42
CA GLY A 83 2.09 -8.08 -30.09
C GLY A 83 0.94 -7.87 -31.07
N ILE A 84 -0.12 -7.17 -30.64
CA ILE A 84 -1.28 -6.86 -31.50
C ILE A 84 -0.84 -6.00 -32.70
N THR A 85 -0.09 -4.93 -32.49
CA THR A 85 0.35 -4.04 -33.59
C THR A 85 1.28 -4.73 -34.59
N SER A 86 2.15 -5.64 -34.15
CA SER A 86 3.03 -6.41 -35.05
C SER A 86 2.31 -7.47 -35.88
N THR A 87 1.11 -7.92 -35.47
CA THR A 87 0.30 -8.89 -36.23
C THR A 87 -0.63 -8.24 -37.27
N PHE A 88 -0.78 -6.91 -37.24
CA PHE A 88 -1.63 -6.16 -38.18
C PHE A 88 -0.82 -5.41 -39.27
N ILE A 89 0.50 -5.61 -39.33
CA ILE A 89 1.40 -5.15 -40.41
C ILE A 89 1.77 -6.35 -41.27
#